data_AF-A0A7C9A524-F1
#
_entry.id   AF-A0A7C9A524-F1
#
_cell.length_a   1.000
_cell.length_b   1.000
_cell.length_c   1.000
_cell.angle_alpha   90.00
_cell.angle_beta   90.00
_cell.angle_gamma   90.00
#
_symmetry.space_group_name_H-M   'P 1'
#
loop_
_entity.id
_entity.type
_entity.pdbx_description
1 polymer ?
#
loop_
_entity_poly.entity_id
_entity_poly.type
_entity_poly.pdbx_seq_one_letter_code
_entity_poly.pdbx_strand_id
1 'polypeptide(L)'
;MWQEGGKILPRHVWSLQPGVRFEVPFNALDQPIRKGGYVLVRLLGDVAKTGELCPIGVENWHKVDKSCKANIVALVREKFVLPAREEINREVLKHVSSKWRIYRHRLKMKYKKPGKTQEQVASMVPKGVVPTQWTKLVEYWFSNRSQGKGSTGCAVTSSHYRVQELCSEER
;
A
#
# COMPACT_ATOMS: atom_id res chain seq x y z
N MET A 1 26.59 13.37 -6.01
CA MET A 1 27.22 12.25 -6.74
C MET A 1 26.76 10.95 -6.09
N TRP A 2 25.77 10.27 -6.67
CA TRP A 2 25.25 9.02 -6.11
C TRP A 2 26.19 7.88 -6.52
N GLN A 3 26.80 7.21 -5.54
CA GLN A 3 27.68 6.08 -5.80
C GLN A 3 26.86 4.87 -6.29
N GLU A 4 27.29 4.29 -7.41
CA GLU A 4 26.72 3.09 -8.01
C GLU A 4 26.94 1.89 -7.07
N GLY A 5 25.87 1.33 -6.49
CA GLY A 5 25.93 0.02 -5.82
C GLY A 5 25.13 -0.11 -4.51
N GLY A 6 24.77 0.99 -3.84
CA GLY A 6 24.00 0.93 -2.59
C GLY A 6 22.55 0.45 -2.79
N LYS A 7 22.07 -0.48 -1.94
CA LYS A 7 20.63 -0.80 -1.86
C LYS A 7 19.86 0.39 -1.30
N ILE A 8 19.10 1.08 -2.14
CA ILE A 8 18.21 2.17 -1.71
C ILE A 8 17.01 1.56 -0.99
N LEU A 9 16.80 2.00 0.25
CA LEU A 9 15.71 1.54 1.10
C LEU A 9 14.67 2.67 1.27
N PRO A 10 13.40 2.33 1.54
CA PRO A 10 12.34 3.33 1.73
C PRO A 10 12.68 4.41 2.76
N ARG A 11 13.40 4.05 3.84
CA ARG A 11 13.85 5.01 4.86
C ARG A 11 14.67 6.17 4.29
N HIS A 12 15.47 5.93 3.25
CA HIS A 12 16.28 6.98 2.62
C HIS A 12 15.39 7.96 1.85
N VAL A 13 14.27 7.48 1.30
CA VAL A 13 13.27 8.33 0.64
C VAL A 13 12.47 9.12 1.67
N TRP A 14 12.11 8.51 2.80
CA TRP A 14 11.45 9.20 3.90
C TRP A 14 12.29 10.36 4.46
N SER A 15 13.60 10.18 4.54
CA SER A 15 14.55 11.16 5.07
C SER A 15 15.07 12.17 4.03
N LEU A 16 14.48 12.25 2.84
CA LEU A 16 14.88 13.27 1.86
C LEU A 16 14.57 14.67 2.39
N GLN A 17 15.51 15.59 2.19
CA GLN A 17 15.33 16.99 2.51
C GLN A 17 14.17 17.59 1.68
N PRO A 18 13.45 18.60 2.20
CA PRO A 18 12.44 19.31 1.43
C PRO A 18 13.00 19.79 0.08
N GLY A 19 12.25 19.56 -0.99
CA GLY A 19 12.66 19.89 -2.36
C GLY A 19 13.50 18.81 -3.06
N VAL A 20 14.06 17.83 -2.34
CA VAL A 20 14.76 16.70 -2.94
C VAL A 20 13.79 15.55 -3.21
N ARG A 21 13.76 15.06 -4.45
CA ARG A 21 12.87 13.96 -4.88
C ARG A 21 13.66 12.79 -5.43
N PHE A 22 13.17 11.59 -5.20
CA PHE A 22 13.72 10.37 -5.78
C PHE A 22 13.23 10.19 -7.22
N GLU A 23 14.15 10.11 -8.17
CA GLU A 23 13.83 9.86 -9.57
C GLU A 23 13.52 8.38 -9.78
N VAL A 24 12.34 8.10 -10.36
CA VAL A 24 11.94 6.75 -10.74
C VAL A 24 11.97 6.68 -12.26
N PRO A 25 12.83 5.86 -12.87
CA PRO A 25 12.81 5.68 -14.32
C PRO A 25 11.52 4.97 -14.73
N PHE A 26 10.82 5.52 -15.71
CA PHE A 26 9.60 4.95 -16.29
C PHE A 26 9.88 4.47 -17.73
N ASN A 27 9.19 3.41 -18.16
CA ASN A 27 9.20 3.00 -19.57
C ASN A 27 8.16 3.80 -20.39
N ALA A 28 8.11 3.56 -21.71
CA ALA A 28 7.15 4.21 -22.60
C ALA A 28 5.67 3.95 -22.26
N LEU A 29 5.39 2.96 -21.40
CA LEU A 29 4.06 2.62 -20.90
C LEU A 29 3.81 3.19 -19.49
N ASP A 30 4.62 4.15 -19.05
CA ASP A 30 4.51 4.79 -17.74
C ASP A 30 4.61 3.78 -16.56
N GLN A 31 5.31 2.67 -16.77
CA GLN A 31 5.60 1.68 -15.73
C GLN A 31 6.98 1.94 -15.14
N PRO A 32 7.12 1.93 -13.80
CA PRO A 32 8.41 2.16 -13.17
C PRO A 32 9.32 0.94 -13.37
N ILE A 33 10.58 1.21 -13.71
CA ILE A 33 11.56 0.19 -14.11
C ILE A 33 12.55 -0.09 -12.96
N ARG A 34 13.03 -1.35 -12.89
CA ARG A 34 14.16 -1.79 -12.06
C ARG A 34 14.01 -1.41 -10.57
N LYS A 35 15.10 -0.90 -9.97
CA LYS A 35 15.22 -0.60 -8.54
C LYS A 35 14.30 0.56 -8.12
N GLY A 36 13.98 1.49 -9.02
CA GLY A 36 13.13 2.64 -8.70
C GLY A 36 11.70 2.24 -8.38
N GLY A 37 11.10 1.36 -9.22
CA GLY A 37 9.76 0.83 -8.97
C GLY A 37 9.66 0.05 -7.66
N TYR A 38 10.71 -0.69 -7.31
CA TYR A 38 10.77 -1.42 -6.04
C TYR A 38 10.69 -0.50 -4.81
N VAL A 39 11.47 0.58 -4.81
CA VAL A 39 11.48 1.56 -3.71
C VAL A 39 10.12 2.25 -3.58
N LEU A 40 9.52 2.63 -4.71
CA LEU A 40 8.18 3.20 -4.75
C LEU A 40 7.15 2.24 -4.12
N VAL A 41 7.07 1.00 -4.61
CA VAL A 41 6.10 0.01 -4.12
C VAL A 41 6.27 -0.28 -2.62
N ARG A 42 7.51 -0.30 -2.11
CA ARG A 42 7.76 -0.45 -0.68
C ARG A 42 7.24 0.76 0.12
N LEU A 43 7.53 1.98 -0.33
CA LEU A 43 7.04 3.19 0.34
C LEU A 43 5.50 3.25 0.34
N LEU A 44 4.85 2.90 -0.77
CA LEU A 44 3.39 2.78 -0.83
C LEU A 44 2.84 1.75 0.18
N GLY A 45 3.59 0.69 0.45
CA GLY A 45 3.28 -0.29 1.48
C GLY A 45 3.39 0.25 2.91
N ASP A 46 4.24 1.24 3.15
CA ASP A 46 4.37 1.91 4.45
C ASP A 46 3.31 3.00 4.62
N VAL A 47 3.03 3.77 3.57
CA VAL A 47 1.90 4.70 3.50
C VAL A 47 0.58 3.99 3.83
N ALA A 48 0.37 2.79 3.25
CA ALA A 48 -0.83 1.98 3.48
C ALA A 48 -1.05 1.55 4.95
N LYS A 49 -0.02 1.61 5.80
CA LYS A 49 -0.09 1.29 7.23
C LYS A 49 -0.25 2.53 8.11
N THR A 50 -0.14 3.73 7.53
CA THR A 50 -0.21 4.99 8.26
C THR A 50 -1.67 5.36 8.49
N GLY A 51 -2.13 5.33 9.74
CA GLY A 51 -3.56 5.50 10.08
C GLY A 51 -4.17 6.84 9.69
N GLU A 52 -3.37 7.91 9.61
CA GLU A 52 -3.81 9.24 9.18
C GLU A 52 -4.14 9.29 7.67
N LEU A 53 -3.33 8.60 6.86
CA LEU A 53 -3.50 8.54 5.40
C LEU A 53 -4.45 7.42 4.99
N CYS A 54 -4.41 6.30 5.70
CA CYS A 54 -5.07 5.05 5.34
C CYS A 54 -5.82 4.48 6.55
N PRO A 55 -6.96 5.08 6.94
CA PRO A 55 -7.67 4.70 8.15
C PRO A 55 -8.18 3.26 8.06
N ILE A 56 -7.77 2.40 8.99
CA ILE A 56 -8.08 0.96 8.92
C ILE A 56 -9.47 0.61 9.43
N GLY A 57 -10.09 1.51 10.21
CA GLY A 57 -11.45 1.38 10.73
C GLY A 57 -12.53 1.62 9.68
N VAL A 58 -12.16 2.10 8.49
CA VAL A 58 -13.10 2.26 7.37
C VAL A 58 -13.36 0.90 6.72
N GLU A 59 -14.63 0.58 6.52
CA GLU A 59 -15.07 -0.71 5.98
C GLU A 59 -14.47 -1.00 4.59
N ASN A 60 -14.53 -0.02 3.68
CA ASN A 60 -14.15 -0.16 2.28
C ASN A 60 -13.27 1.03 1.84
N TRP A 61 -12.25 0.77 1.03
CA TRP A 61 -11.38 1.80 0.45
C TRP A 61 -12.14 2.90 -0.32
N HIS A 62 -13.27 2.54 -0.95
CA HIS A 62 -14.10 3.53 -1.65
C HIS A 62 -14.71 4.57 -0.68
N LYS A 63 -14.92 4.20 0.59
CA LYS A 63 -15.40 5.08 1.67
C LYS A 63 -14.29 5.86 2.38
N VAL A 64 -13.02 5.66 2.02
CA VAL A 64 -11.91 6.50 2.54
C VAL A 64 -12.03 7.88 1.92
N ASP A 65 -11.91 8.91 2.76
CA ASP A 65 -12.09 10.30 2.40
C ASP A 65 -11.21 10.73 1.23
N LYS A 66 -11.75 11.62 0.40
CA LYS A 66 -11.04 12.18 -0.75
C LYS A 66 -9.80 12.95 -0.31
N SER A 67 -9.85 13.65 0.83
CA SER A 67 -8.70 14.36 1.42
C SER A 67 -7.55 13.40 1.76
N CYS A 68 -7.82 12.25 2.38
CA CYS A 68 -6.80 11.22 2.64
C CYS A 68 -6.14 10.76 1.34
N LYS A 69 -6.93 10.51 0.28
CA LYS A 69 -6.41 10.10 -1.04
C LYS A 69 -5.57 11.21 -1.68
N ALA A 70 -6.00 12.46 -1.60
CA ALA A 70 -5.24 13.61 -2.08
C ALA A 70 -3.90 13.74 -1.32
N ASN A 71 -3.92 13.60 0.00
CA ASN A 71 -2.71 13.66 0.84
C ASN A 71 -1.72 12.54 0.51
N ILE A 72 -2.20 11.32 0.20
CA ILE A 72 -1.35 10.22 -0.28
C ILE A 72 -0.65 10.62 -1.59
N VAL A 73 -1.39 11.16 -2.57
CA VAL A 73 -0.83 11.56 -3.86
C VAL A 73 0.17 12.70 -3.67
N ALA A 74 -0.16 13.69 -2.85
CA ALA A 74 0.73 14.82 -2.53
C ALA A 74 2.04 14.34 -1.90
N LEU A 75 1.97 13.48 -0.89
CA LEU A 75 3.14 12.91 -0.22
C LEU A 75 4.03 12.13 -1.21
N VAL A 76 3.42 11.30 -2.07
CA VAL A 76 4.20 10.53 -3.05
C VAL A 76 4.85 11.45 -4.07
N ARG A 77 4.16 12.51 -4.55
CA ARG A 77 4.74 13.50 -5.49
C ARG A 77 5.76 14.42 -4.83
N GLU A 78 5.69 14.61 -3.52
CA GLU A 78 6.73 15.31 -2.75
C GLU A 78 8.01 14.49 -2.70
N LYS A 79 7.91 13.16 -2.57
CA LYS A 79 9.06 12.27 -2.42
C LYS A 79 9.61 11.71 -3.73
N PHE A 80 8.81 11.67 -4.80
CA PHE A 80 9.17 11.05 -6.07
C PHE A 80 8.96 11.99 -7.25
N VAL A 81 9.86 11.91 -8.24
CA VAL A 81 9.62 12.48 -9.57
C VAL A 81 8.75 11.49 -10.33
N LEU A 82 7.50 11.88 -10.58
CA LEU A 82 6.49 11.07 -11.29
C LEU A 82 5.96 11.84 -12.50
N PRO A 83 5.62 11.16 -13.61
CA PRO A 83 4.97 11.80 -14.74
C PRO A 83 3.74 12.61 -14.31
N ALA A 84 3.56 13.78 -14.93
CA ALA A 84 2.46 14.71 -14.66
C ALA A 84 1.16 14.27 -15.34
N ARG A 85 0.77 13.00 -15.13
CA ARG A 85 -0.47 12.41 -15.65
C ARG A 85 -1.37 11.97 -14.50
N GLU A 86 -2.67 12.09 -14.69
CA GLU A 86 -3.66 11.70 -13.68
C GLU A 86 -3.74 10.17 -13.51
N GLU A 87 -3.43 9.42 -14.57
CA GLU A 87 -3.36 7.96 -14.58
C GLU A 87 -2.34 7.45 -13.55
N ILE A 88 -1.21 8.15 -13.40
CA ILE A 88 -0.21 7.82 -12.38
C ILE A 88 -0.77 7.96 -10.97
N ASN A 89 -1.56 9.01 -10.70
CA ASN A 89 -2.21 9.21 -9.40
C ASN A 89 -3.18 8.07 -9.10
N ARG A 90 -3.96 7.66 -10.11
CA ARG A 90 -4.89 6.53 -10.00
C ARG A 90 -4.16 5.23 -9.72
N GLU A 91 -3.04 4.95 -10.39
CA GLU A 91 -2.24 3.75 -10.17
C GLU A 91 -1.57 3.74 -8.79
N VAL A 92 -1.08 4.88 -8.29
CA VAL A 92 -0.59 5.04 -6.92
C VAL A 92 -1.68 4.66 -5.91
N LEU A 93 -2.88 5.25 -6.05
CA LEU A 93 -3.99 4.98 -5.14
C LEU A 93 -4.46 3.52 -5.21
N LYS A 94 -4.46 2.93 -6.40
CA LYS A 94 -4.77 1.51 -6.60
C LYS A 94 -3.78 0.62 -5.87
N HIS A 95 -2.48 0.88 -5.98
CA HIS A 95 -1.44 0.14 -5.24
C HIS A 95 -1.59 0.29 -3.72
N VAL A 96 -1.79 1.51 -3.23
CA VAL A 96 -2.01 1.77 -1.80
C VAL A 96 -3.26 1.04 -1.30
N SER A 97 -4.36 1.08 -2.06
CA SER A 97 -5.60 0.36 -1.70
C SER A 97 -5.38 -1.14 -1.56
N SER A 98 -4.58 -1.74 -2.45
CA SER A 98 -4.23 -3.15 -2.41
C SER A 98 -3.39 -3.48 -1.17
N LYS A 99 -2.34 -2.68 -0.91
CA LYS A 99 -1.49 -2.84 0.28
C LYS A 99 -2.28 -2.65 1.58
N TRP A 100 -3.22 -1.71 1.61
CA TRP A 100 -4.10 -1.45 2.74
C TRP A 100 -5.03 -2.66 3.03
N ARG A 101 -5.63 -3.26 2.00
CA ARG A 101 -6.44 -4.49 2.13
C ARG A 101 -5.60 -5.65 2.65
N ILE A 102 -4.40 -5.86 2.10
CA ILE A 102 -3.47 -6.90 2.56
C ILE A 102 -3.08 -6.65 4.03
N TYR A 103 -2.81 -5.41 4.42
CA TYR A 103 -2.48 -5.07 5.80
C TYR A 103 -3.64 -5.38 6.76
N ARG A 104 -4.87 -4.96 6.44
CA ARG A 104 -6.07 -5.31 7.22
C ARG A 104 -6.29 -6.81 7.32
N HIS A 105 -6.08 -7.54 6.24
CA HIS A 105 -6.17 -9.00 6.23
C HIS A 105 -5.12 -9.65 7.15
N ARG A 106 -3.86 -9.18 7.10
CA ARG A 106 -2.78 -9.66 7.99
C ARG A 106 -3.10 -9.39 9.46
N LEU A 107 -3.69 -8.23 9.78
CA LEU A 107 -4.18 -7.94 11.13
C LEU A 107 -5.26 -8.95 11.55
N LYS A 108 -6.27 -9.19 10.70
CA LYS A 108 -7.32 -10.17 10.98
C LYS A 108 -6.73 -11.56 11.26
N MET A 109 -5.84 -12.04 10.39
CA MET A 109 -5.20 -13.36 10.55
C MET A 109 -4.35 -13.47 11.80
N LYS A 110 -3.72 -12.37 12.24
CA LYS A 110 -2.88 -12.34 13.42
C LYS A 110 -3.68 -12.31 14.73
N TYR A 111 -4.77 -11.52 14.78
CA TYR A 111 -5.47 -11.23 16.02
C TYR A 111 -6.81 -11.96 16.17
N LYS A 112 -7.58 -12.16 15.09
CA LYS A 112 -8.87 -12.87 15.13
C LYS A 112 -8.64 -14.40 15.03
N LYS A 113 -8.12 -15.00 16.09
CA LYS A 113 -7.92 -16.46 16.20
C LYS A 113 -9.22 -17.17 16.63
N PRO A 114 -9.40 -18.46 16.31
CA PRO A 114 -10.51 -19.25 16.85
C PRO A 114 -10.56 -19.15 18.37
N GLY A 115 -11.77 -19.03 18.94
CA GLY A 115 -11.99 -18.94 20.39
C GLY A 115 -11.76 -17.56 21.02
N LYS A 116 -11.34 -16.54 20.25
CA LYS A 116 -11.23 -15.17 20.76
C LYS A 116 -12.55 -14.40 20.67
N THR A 117 -12.92 -13.70 21.73
CA THR A 117 -14.08 -12.78 21.72
C THR A 117 -13.72 -11.43 21.10
N GLN A 118 -14.74 -10.63 20.77
CA GLN A 118 -14.54 -9.28 20.23
C GLN A 118 -13.75 -8.39 21.20
N GLU A 119 -14.08 -8.43 22.48
CA GLU A 119 -13.49 -7.60 23.55
C GLU A 119 -12.02 -7.96 23.76
N GLN A 120 -11.70 -9.25 23.76
CA GLN A 120 -10.33 -9.75 23.85
C GLN A 120 -9.46 -9.27 22.67
N VAL A 121 -10.03 -9.21 21.46
CA VAL A 121 -9.29 -8.72 20.28
C VAL A 121 -9.18 -7.20 20.31
N ALA A 122 -10.23 -6.49 20.74
CA ALA A 122 -10.26 -5.03 20.83
C ALA A 122 -9.23 -4.49 21.83
N SER A 123 -8.97 -5.20 22.94
CA SER A 123 -7.95 -4.82 23.92
C SER A 123 -6.51 -5.03 23.43
N MET A 124 -6.27 -5.86 22.41
CA MET A 124 -4.95 -6.16 21.86
C MET A 124 -4.54 -5.17 20.74
N VAL A 125 -4.46 -3.87 21.05
CA VAL A 125 -4.11 -2.84 20.05
C VAL A 125 -2.67 -3.05 19.51
N PRO A 126 -2.48 -3.25 18.19
CA PRO A 126 -1.15 -3.40 17.62
C PRO A 126 -0.32 -2.11 17.73
N LYS A 127 1.00 -2.23 17.94
CA LYS A 127 1.92 -1.09 17.94
C LYS A 127 1.81 -0.29 16.63
N GLY A 128 1.66 1.03 16.74
CA GLY A 128 1.55 1.95 15.61
C GLY A 128 0.15 2.02 14.97
N VAL A 129 -0.84 1.33 15.52
CA VAL A 129 -2.24 1.44 15.09
C VAL A 129 -2.99 2.38 16.01
N VAL A 130 -3.81 3.27 15.44
CA VAL A 130 -4.68 4.18 16.20
C VAL A 130 -5.79 3.38 16.91
N PRO A 131 -5.93 3.46 18.25
CA PRO A 131 -6.86 2.64 19.01
C PRO A 131 -8.32 2.74 18.55
N THR A 132 -8.81 3.95 18.26
CA THR A 132 -10.20 4.15 17.80
C THR A 132 -10.46 3.50 16.44
N GLN A 133 -9.46 3.49 15.55
CA GLN A 133 -9.57 2.80 14.26
C GLN A 133 -9.51 1.27 14.44
N TRP A 134 -8.71 0.80 15.38
CA TRP A 134 -8.62 -0.62 15.73
C TRP A 134 -9.97 -1.16 16.21
N THR A 135 -10.60 -0.49 17.19
CA THR A 135 -11.89 -0.91 17.73
C THR A 135 -12.95 -1.04 16.64
N LYS A 136 -13.09 -0.03 15.77
CA LYS A 136 -14.02 -0.06 14.63
C LYS A 136 -13.74 -1.21 13.66
N LEU A 137 -12.47 -1.51 13.41
CA LEU A 137 -12.07 -2.62 12.55
C LEU A 137 -12.43 -3.98 13.18
N VAL A 138 -12.23 -4.13 14.48
CA VAL A 138 -12.55 -5.35 15.23
C VAL A 138 -14.06 -5.55 15.28
N GLU A 139 -14.84 -4.54 15.66
CA GLU A 139 -16.31 -4.56 15.60
C GLU A 139 -16.82 -5.04 14.23
N TYR A 140 -16.25 -4.48 13.15
CA TYR A 140 -16.59 -4.91 11.79
C TYR A 140 -16.34 -6.41 11.56
N TRP A 141 -15.22 -6.97 12.06
CA TRP A 141 -14.91 -8.39 11.88
C TRP A 141 -15.82 -9.35 12.63
N PHE A 142 -16.46 -8.92 13.71
CA PHE A 142 -17.37 -9.73 14.50
C PHE A 142 -18.84 -9.48 14.12
N SER A 143 -19.14 -8.38 13.41
CA SER A 143 -20.45 -8.14 12.82
C SER A 143 -20.88 -9.22 11.82
N ASN A 144 -22.18 -9.52 11.77
CA ASN A 144 -22.80 -10.50 10.85
C ASN A 144 -22.49 -10.23 9.37
N ARG A 145 -22.27 -8.96 8.97
CA ARG A 145 -21.94 -8.57 7.58
C ARG A 145 -20.59 -9.11 7.09
N SER A 146 -19.69 -9.47 8.00
CA SER A 146 -18.34 -9.96 7.67
C SER A 146 -18.22 -11.49 7.63
N GLN A 147 -19.21 -12.22 8.13
CA GLN A 147 -19.20 -13.68 8.21
C GLN A 147 -19.62 -14.36 6.89
N GLY A 148 -20.41 -13.70 6.05
CA GLY A 148 -20.79 -14.19 4.72
C GLY A 148 -19.74 -14.01 3.60
N LYS A 149 -18.56 -13.47 3.91
CA LYS A 149 -17.45 -13.26 2.95
C LYS A 149 -16.25 -14.11 3.36
N GLY A 150 -16.47 -15.43 3.40
CA GLY A 150 -15.40 -16.42 3.63
C GLY A 150 -14.46 -16.47 2.43
N SER A 151 -13.16 -16.36 2.73
CA SER A 151 -12.03 -16.85 1.92
C SER A 151 -12.15 -16.73 0.39
N THR A 152 -12.21 -15.52 -0.17
CA THR A 152 -11.63 -15.35 -1.51
C THR A 152 -10.12 -15.32 -1.28
N GLY A 153 -9.42 -16.33 -1.80
CA GLY A 153 -7.99 -16.47 -1.68
C GLY A 153 -7.29 -15.14 -1.93
N CYS A 154 -6.24 -14.88 -1.16
CA CYS A 154 -5.27 -13.87 -1.53
C CYS A 154 -4.67 -14.35 -2.85
N ALA A 155 -5.29 -13.98 -3.98
CA ALA A 155 -4.59 -13.91 -5.24
C ALA A 155 -3.49 -12.89 -4.94
N VAL A 156 -2.31 -13.41 -4.62
CA VAL A 156 -1.07 -12.72 -4.87
C VAL A 156 -1.16 -12.42 -6.35
N THR A 157 -1.67 -11.23 -6.71
CA THR A 157 -1.26 -10.60 -7.95
C THR A 157 0.22 -10.36 -7.75
N SER A 158 0.99 -11.40 -8.04
CA SER A 158 2.26 -11.25 -8.69
C SER A 158 1.93 -10.29 -9.82
N SER A 159 2.26 -9.01 -9.63
CA SER A 159 2.61 -8.17 -10.76
C SER A 159 3.89 -8.79 -11.33
N HIS A 160 3.75 -10.00 -11.87
CA HIS A 160 4.59 -10.52 -12.90
C HIS A 160 4.33 -9.53 -14.01
N TYR A 161 5.26 -8.59 -14.15
CA TYR A 161 5.48 -7.96 -15.44
C TYR A 161 5.37 -9.08 -16.46
N ARG A 162 4.38 -8.96 -17.35
CA ARG A 162 4.17 -9.89 -18.44
C ARG A 162 5.49 -9.93 -19.22
N VAL A 163 6.33 -10.92 -18.94
CA VAL A 163 7.42 -11.29 -19.81
C VAL A 163 6.71 -11.92 -21.00
N GLN A 164 6.36 -11.07 -21.97
CA GLN A 164 6.12 -11.57 -23.31
C GLN A 164 7.50 -11.69 -23.92
N GLU A 165 7.99 -12.93 -23.84
CA GLU A 165 8.68 -13.63 -24.91
C GLU A 165 8.29 -13.01 -26.28
N LEU A 166 9.16 -12.14 -26.80
CA LEU A 166 9.20 -11.86 -28.23
C LEU A 166 10.33 -12.73 -28.75
N CYS A 167 9.90 -13.80 -29.43
CA CYS A 167 10.74 -14.64 -30.26
C CYS A 167 11.69 -13.78 -31.08
N SER A 168 12.93 -14.25 -31.12
CA SER A 168 13.89 -13.93 -32.16
C SER A 168 13.28 -14.22 -33.54
N GLU A 169 12.86 -13.17 -34.22
CA GLU A 169 12.80 -13.13 -35.68
C GLU A 169 13.52 -11.85 -36.11
N GLU A 170 14.84 -11.95 -36.21
CA GLU A 170 15.63 -11.27 -37.24
C GLU A 170 16.93 -12.08 -37.43
N ARG A 171 16.89 -13.07 -38.33
CA ARG A 171 17.67 -13.08 -39.57
C ARG A 171 17.48 -14.40 -40.32
#